data_AF-A0A9P5LKL4-F1
#
_entry.id   AF-A0A9P5LKL4-F1
#
_cell.length_a   1.000
_cell.length_b   1.000
_cell.length_c   1.000
_cell.angle_alpha   90.00
_cell.angle_beta   90.00
_cell.angle_gamma   90.00
#
_symmetry.space_group_name_H-M   'P 1'
#
loop_
_entity.id
_entity.type
_entity.pdbx_description
1 polymer ?
#
loop_
_entity_poly.entity_id
_entity_poly.type
_entity_poly.pdbx_seq_one_letter_code
_entity_poly.pdbx_strand_id
1 'polypeptide(L)'
;MASNETKEGVPTSRSQEIIMAYLSERIVEYRELTTLRRQGWQDPGANDHFENERQHADHPDETTKTIFYKMTLQIGKGLDAATGILSSPSTSSGNLAILDLCMAPGGFTTTALNHPSNRHVRGISLPVEMGGYEVRIPNWERDNRISIKFLDITMLAAEMGVDIETEIPATHPDAGRFSPERPFEDEEFDVIFCGGAVVRNHKFAEYRQGHEKIRLETSQLVLALQRIRKGATLVLVLHRADASRSVDVIHRFSGFAKIQLFKPPRAHARKSSFYMVARNVQPQKTEAKQAIEDWKRQWRDATLTTEPRQHPYQLFDPSPEHTELVLREFGETLVQLSRPIFRIQANALHKAPWNTNKSTSS
;
A
#
# COMPACT_ATOMS: atom_id res chain seq x y z
N MET A 1 -12.79 9.96 2.46
CA MET A 1 -12.21 9.04 3.46
C MET A 1 -12.09 7.67 2.80
N ALA A 2 -11.02 6.93 3.03
CA ALA A 2 -10.78 5.70 2.27
C ALA A 2 -11.74 4.59 2.74
N SER A 3 -12.15 3.76 1.77
CA SER A 3 -12.66 2.37 1.89
C SER A 3 -12.92 1.85 3.32
N ASN A 4 -14.20 1.65 3.66
CA ASN A 4 -14.67 0.94 4.87
C ASN A 4 -14.04 1.40 6.20
N GLU A 5 -13.67 2.67 6.31
CA GLU A 5 -13.22 3.27 7.58
C GLU A 5 -14.45 3.48 8.49
N THR A 6 -14.75 2.47 9.33
CA THR A 6 -15.79 2.45 10.38
C THR A 6 -17.02 3.29 10.04
N LYS A 7 -17.96 2.70 9.26
CA LYS A 7 -19.37 3.05 9.46
C LYS A 7 -19.63 2.94 10.96
N GLU A 8 -20.38 3.88 11.54
CA GLU A 8 -20.93 3.72 12.89
C GLU A 8 -21.43 2.27 13.03
N GLY A 9 -20.85 1.52 13.98
CA GLY A 9 -21.25 0.13 14.26
C GLY A 9 -20.21 -0.98 13.99
N VAL A 10 -19.04 -0.73 13.40
CA VAL A 10 -17.95 -1.75 13.38
C VAL A 10 -17.06 -1.58 14.61
N PRO A 11 -16.93 -2.60 15.50
CA PRO A 11 -16.06 -2.51 16.67
C PRO A 11 -14.61 -2.27 16.26
N THR A 12 -14.00 -1.25 16.85
CA THR A 12 -12.56 -1.01 16.77
C THR A 12 -11.83 -2.14 17.50
N SER A 13 -10.77 -2.71 16.92
CA SER A 13 -9.99 -3.72 17.64
C SER A 13 -9.27 -3.11 18.84
N ARG A 14 -9.07 -3.87 19.92
CA ARG A 14 -8.36 -3.37 21.12
C ARG A 14 -6.96 -2.83 20.78
N SER A 15 -6.24 -3.49 19.88
CA SER A 15 -4.95 -3.02 19.36
C SER A 15 -5.04 -1.64 18.72
N GLN A 16 -6.10 -1.40 17.93
CA GLN A 16 -6.34 -0.10 17.33
C GLN A 16 -6.63 0.97 18.40
N GLU A 17 -7.41 0.65 19.44
CA GLU A 17 -7.69 1.58 20.54
C GLU A 17 -6.43 2.01 21.30
N ILE A 18 -5.54 1.05 21.58
CA ILE A 18 -4.26 1.30 22.27
C ILE A 18 -3.40 2.30 21.47
N ILE A 19 -3.27 2.09 20.16
CA ILE A 19 -2.51 3.01 19.28
C ILE A 19 -3.16 4.40 19.23
N MET A 20 -4.48 4.46 19.10
CA MET A 20 -5.20 5.73 19.06
C MET A 20 -5.02 6.52 20.35
N ALA A 21 -5.08 5.86 21.52
CA ALA A 21 -4.83 6.50 22.81
C ALA A 21 -3.40 7.03 22.89
N TYR A 22 -2.41 6.19 22.57
CA TYR A 22 -0.99 6.54 22.61
C TYR A 22 -0.65 7.77 21.75
N LEU A 23 -1.15 7.80 20.51
CA LEU A 23 -0.93 8.91 19.57
C LEU A 23 -1.71 10.16 19.96
N SER A 24 -2.92 10.02 20.49
CA SER A 24 -3.75 11.16 20.95
C SER A 24 -3.10 11.91 22.11
N GLU A 25 -2.41 11.21 23.00
CA GLU A 25 -1.66 11.84 24.09
C GLU A 25 -0.46 12.66 23.58
N ARG A 26 0.19 12.22 22.50
CA ARG A 26 1.51 12.71 22.06
C ARG A 26 1.52 13.61 20.84
N ILE A 27 0.47 13.60 20.02
CA ILE A 27 0.44 14.33 18.75
C ILE A 27 -0.82 15.21 18.66
N VAL A 28 -0.61 16.53 18.73
CA VAL A 28 -1.69 17.52 18.62
C VAL A 28 -2.39 17.42 17.26
N GLU A 29 -1.60 17.31 16.18
CA GLU A 29 -2.12 17.21 14.82
C GLU A 29 -2.94 15.92 14.60
N TYR A 30 -2.66 14.86 15.37
CA TYR A 30 -3.45 13.64 15.32
C TYR A 30 -4.82 13.80 16.01
N ARG A 31 -4.86 14.49 17.16
CA ARG A 31 -6.13 14.85 17.81
C ARG A 31 -6.99 15.71 16.90
N GLU A 32 -6.39 16.73 16.29
CA GLU A 32 -7.06 17.60 15.31
C GLU A 32 -7.61 16.79 14.13
N LEU A 33 -6.78 15.94 13.53
CA LEU A 33 -7.17 15.08 12.42
C LEU A 33 -8.34 14.16 12.79
N THR A 34 -8.34 13.61 14.00
CA THR A 34 -9.40 12.73 14.49
C THR A 34 -10.72 13.49 14.62
N THR A 35 -10.69 14.72 15.12
CA THR A 35 -11.85 15.62 15.15
C THR A 35 -12.36 15.93 13.75
N LEU A 36 -11.48 16.32 12.82
CA LEU A 36 -11.83 16.66 11.44
C LEU A 36 -12.44 15.46 10.68
N ARG A 37 -11.92 14.24 10.93
CA ARG A 37 -12.49 13.01 10.37
C ARG A 37 -13.88 12.75 10.93
N ARG A 38 -14.08 12.88 12.24
CA ARG A 38 -15.40 12.71 12.87
C ARG A 38 -16.43 13.70 12.29
N GLN A 39 -16.05 14.98 12.19
CA GLN A 39 -16.90 16.02 11.61
C GLN A 39 -17.29 15.71 10.16
N GLY A 40 -16.32 15.26 9.35
CA GLY A 40 -16.59 14.86 7.97
C GLY A 40 -17.47 13.60 7.85
N TRP A 41 -17.42 12.67 8.80
CA TRP A 41 -18.32 11.51 8.77
C TRP A 41 -19.77 11.87 9.09
N GLN A 42 -19.98 12.89 9.92
CA GLN A 42 -21.29 13.40 10.31
C GLN A 42 -21.86 14.41 9.31
N ASP A 43 -21.11 14.76 8.26
CA ASP A 43 -21.49 15.77 7.28
C ASP A 43 -21.97 15.11 5.97
N PRO A 44 -23.26 15.31 5.59
CA PRO A 44 -23.79 14.74 4.34
C PRO A 44 -23.01 15.18 3.10
N GLY A 45 -22.56 16.43 3.03
CA GLY A 45 -21.82 16.96 1.89
C GLY A 45 -20.43 16.36 1.75
N ALA A 46 -19.79 16.01 2.87
CA ALA A 46 -18.56 15.23 2.85
C ALA A 46 -18.79 13.80 2.38
N ASN A 47 -19.89 13.16 2.80
CA ASN A 47 -20.24 11.82 2.34
C ASN A 47 -20.49 11.79 0.83
N ASP A 48 -21.31 12.73 0.31
CA ASP A 48 -21.59 12.87 -1.11
C ASP A 48 -20.32 13.15 -1.92
N HIS A 49 -19.45 14.05 -1.43
CA HIS A 49 -18.18 14.35 -2.09
C HIS A 49 -17.31 13.10 -2.22
N PHE A 50 -17.13 12.35 -1.14
CA PHE A 50 -16.34 11.15 -1.18
C PHE A 50 -17.02 10.04 -1.98
N GLU A 51 -18.36 9.95 -1.97
CA GLU A 51 -19.10 9.00 -2.79
C GLU A 51 -18.92 9.27 -4.29
N ASN A 52 -19.00 10.52 -4.69
CA ASN A 52 -18.68 10.94 -6.05
C ASN A 52 -17.23 10.64 -6.42
N GLU A 53 -16.25 10.92 -5.55
CA GLU A 53 -14.85 10.52 -5.80
C GLU A 53 -14.70 9.00 -5.99
N ARG A 54 -15.49 8.20 -5.26
CA ARG A 54 -15.48 6.74 -5.40
C ARG A 54 -16.04 6.32 -6.76
N GLN A 55 -17.23 6.78 -7.11
CA GLN A 55 -17.89 6.44 -8.39
C GLN A 55 -17.00 6.76 -9.59
N HIS A 56 -16.36 7.94 -9.62
CA HIS A 56 -15.44 8.31 -10.70
C HIS A 56 -14.16 7.44 -10.72
N ALA A 57 -13.65 7.03 -9.55
CA ALA A 57 -12.48 6.16 -9.48
C ALA A 57 -12.77 4.71 -9.89
N ASP A 58 -14.01 4.28 -9.64
CA ASP A 58 -14.52 2.94 -9.83
C ASP A 58 -15.04 2.71 -11.28
N HIS A 59 -15.39 3.78 -12.01
CA HIS A 59 -15.75 3.79 -13.44
C HIS A 59 -15.10 4.95 -14.21
N PRO A 60 -13.77 4.97 -14.36
CA PRO A 60 -13.09 6.13 -14.93
C PRO A 60 -13.28 6.19 -16.45
N ASP A 61 -13.76 7.33 -16.95
CA ASP A 61 -13.70 7.68 -18.37
C ASP A 61 -12.25 7.99 -18.81
N GLU A 62 -12.01 8.18 -20.11
CA GLU A 62 -10.65 8.46 -20.62
C GLU A 62 -10.01 9.71 -19.98
N THR A 63 -10.82 10.73 -19.70
CA THR A 63 -10.38 11.94 -18.99
C THR A 63 -9.89 11.60 -17.57
N THR A 64 -10.68 10.83 -16.82
CA THR A 64 -10.39 10.43 -15.45
C THR A 64 -9.17 9.52 -15.38
N LYS A 65 -9.02 8.58 -16.33
CA LYS A 65 -7.82 7.74 -16.47
C LYS A 65 -6.57 8.59 -16.69
N THR A 66 -6.66 9.62 -17.55
CA THR A 66 -5.55 10.57 -17.79
C THR A 66 -5.21 11.37 -16.54
N ILE A 67 -6.21 11.81 -15.79
CA ILE A 67 -6.03 12.52 -14.51
C ILE A 67 -5.32 11.61 -13.49
N PHE A 68 -5.71 10.33 -13.38
CA PHE A 68 -5.05 9.38 -12.48
C PHE A 68 -3.60 9.11 -12.85
N TYR A 69 -3.30 8.96 -14.14
CA TYR A 69 -1.91 8.84 -14.59
C TYR A 69 -1.08 10.09 -14.24
N LYS A 70 -1.59 11.29 -14.53
CA LYS A 70 -0.89 12.55 -14.19
C LYS A 70 -0.72 12.71 -12.67
N MET A 71 -1.71 12.30 -11.88
CA MET A 71 -1.64 12.34 -10.42
C MET A 71 -0.56 11.39 -9.88
N THR A 72 -0.51 10.14 -10.34
CA THR A 72 0.53 9.17 -9.93
C THR A 72 1.92 9.65 -10.33
N LEU A 73 2.08 10.28 -11.51
CA LEU A 73 3.31 10.94 -11.93
C LEU A 73 3.72 12.10 -10.99
N GLN A 74 2.78 12.94 -10.58
CA GLN A 74 3.05 14.03 -9.63
C GLN A 74 3.48 13.49 -8.25
N ILE A 75 2.83 12.42 -7.78
CA ILE A 75 3.22 11.76 -6.54
C ILE A 75 4.63 11.19 -6.67
N GLY A 76 4.94 10.49 -7.76
CA GLY A 76 6.27 9.94 -8.02
C GLY A 76 7.37 11.00 -7.98
N LYS A 77 7.18 12.11 -8.70
CA LYS A 77 8.12 13.26 -8.67
C LYS A 77 8.29 13.84 -7.28
N GLY A 78 7.18 14.03 -6.55
CA GLY A 78 7.22 14.56 -5.19
C GLY A 78 7.90 13.62 -4.20
N LEU A 79 7.68 12.32 -4.35
CA LEU A 79 8.31 11.28 -3.54
C LEU A 79 9.82 11.26 -3.77
N ASP A 80 10.25 11.26 -5.04
CA ASP A 80 11.68 11.30 -5.37
C ASP A 80 12.33 12.60 -4.90
N ALA A 81 11.71 13.76 -5.10
CA ALA A 81 12.25 15.03 -4.61
C ALA A 81 12.39 15.07 -3.08
N ALA A 82 11.44 14.51 -2.34
CA ALA A 82 11.42 14.57 -0.87
C ALA A 82 12.32 13.53 -0.21
N THR A 83 12.65 12.45 -0.92
CA THR A 83 13.37 11.32 -0.33
C THR A 83 14.67 11.07 -1.07
N GLY A 84 14.70 11.11 -2.40
CA GLY A 84 15.81 10.74 -3.27
C GLY A 84 15.79 9.25 -3.62
N ILE A 85 14.61 8.65 -3.81
CA ILE A 85 14.49 7.20 -4.06
C ILE A 85 15.24 6.77 -5.33
N LEU A 86 15.42 7.65 -6.31
CA LEU A 86 16.12 7.35 -7.56
C LEU A 86 17.63 7.64 -7.50
N SER A 87 18.13 8.19 -6.40
CA SER A 87 19.53 8.59 -6.21
C SER A 87 20.36 7.56 -5.42
N SER A 88 20.00 6.28 -5.47
CA SER A 88 20.59 5.24 -4.59
C SER A 88 22.12 5.11 -4.73
N PRO A 89 22.88 5.06 -3.60
CA PRO A 89 24.34 4.93 -3.60
C PRO A 89 24.85 3.54 -4.03
N SER A 90 23.98 2.54 -4.17
CA SER A 90 24.35 1.20 -4.68
C SER A 90 24.72 1.19 -6.17
N THR A 91 24.49 2.29 -6.88
CA THR A 91 24.64 2.43 -8.34
C THR A 91 26.09 2.66 -8.77
N SER A 92 27.00 1.78 -8.35
CA SER A 92 28.38 1.77 -8.87
C SER A 92 28.44 1.53 -10.39
N SER A 93 27.36 1.01 -11.00
CA SER A 93 27.24 0.68 -12.43
C SER A 93 26.40 1.66 -13.27
N GLY A 94 25.78 2.68 -12.66
CA GLY A 94 24.96 3.67 -13.38
C GLY A 94 23.66 3.15 -14.02
N ASN A 95 23.30 1.87 -13.82
CA ASN A 95 22.07 1.25 -14.33
C ASN A 95 21.16 0.87 -13.16
N LEU A 96 20.00 1.51 -13.04
CA LEU A 96 19.05 1.29 -11.94
C LEU A 96 18.00 0.27 -12.37
N ALA A 97 17.97 -0.88 -11.71
CA ALA A 97 16.93 -1.89 -11.92
C ALA A 97 15.70 -1.59 -11.05
N ILE A 98 14.52 -1.53 -11.66
CA ILE A 98 13.28 -1.16 -10.99
C ILE A 98 12.23 -2.23 -11.16
N LEU A 99 11.52 -2.55 -10.08
CA LEU A 99 10.31 -3.34 -10.11
C LEU A 99 9.13 -2.49 -9.65
N ASP A 100 8.07 -2.44 -10.45
CA ASP A 100 6.84 -1.71 -10.12
C ASP A 100 5.68 -2.72 -10.04
N LEU A 101 5.24 -3.00 -8.81
CA LEU A 101 4.17 -3.94 -8.51
C LEU A 101 2.84 -3.20 -8.46
N CYS A 102 1.87 -3.74 -9.19
CA CYS A 102 0.63 -3.05 -9.53
C CYS A 102 0.92 -1.75 -10.28
N MET A 103 1.79 -1.85 -11.31
CA MET A 103 2.41 -0.72 -12.01
C MET A 103 1.38 0.24 -12.65
N ALA A 104 0.36 -0.29 -13.31
CA ALA A 104 -0.61 0.54 -14.04
C ALA A 104 -1.29 1.55 -13.09
N PRO A 105 -1.38 2.84 -13.49
CA PRO A 105 -1.20 3.37 -14.84
C PRO A 105 0.25 3.73 -15.22
N GLY A 106 1.22 3.59 -14.30
CA GLY A 106 2.65 3.72 -14.59
C GLY A 106 3.30 5.04 -14.19
N GLY A 107 2.69 5.86 -13.33
CA GLY A 107 3.26 7.17 -12.96
C GLY A 107 4.60 7.10 -12.21
N PHE A 108 4.82 6.08 -11.38
CA PHE A 108 6.12 5.84 -10.71
C PHE A 108 7.17 5.40 -11.72
N THR A 109 6.84 4.42 -12.56
CA THR A 109 7.68 4.01 -13.69
C THR A 109 8.06 5.18 -14.61
N THR A 110 7.11 6.05 -15.01
CA THR A 110 7.43 7.23 -15.82
C THR A 110 8.33 8.22 -15.07
N THR A 111 8.14 8.40 -13.77
CA THR A 111 9.04 9.24 -12.96
C THR A 111 10.46 8.69 -13.02
N ALA A 112 10.60 7.37 -12.83
CA ALA A 112 11.87 6.71 -12.93
C ALA A 112 12.49 6.86 -14.32
N LEU A 113 11.81 6.51 -15.40
CA LEU A 113 12.37 6.56 -16.76
C LEU A 113 12.87 7.96 -17.19
N ASN A 114 12.35 9.04 -16.58
CA ASN A 114 12.73 10.41 -16.89
C ASN A 114 14.03 10.88 -16.23
N HIS A 115 14.59 10.14 -15.27
CA HIS A 115 15.81 10.56 -14.60
C HIS A 115 17.07 10.14 -15.42
N PRO A 116 18.21 10.82 -15.32
CA PRO A 116 19.35 10.62 -16.25
C PRO A 116 20.05 9.24 -16.28
N SER A 117 19.86 8.36 -15.29
CA SER A 117 20.52 7.05 -15.29
C SER A 117 19.86 6.11 -16.30
N ASN A 118 20.62 5.21 -16.90
CA ASN A 118 20.02 4.13 -17.67
C ASN A 118 19.18 3.27 -16.72
N ARG A 119 17.97 2.89 -17.13
CA ARG A 119 17.04 2.16 -16.26
C ARG A 119 16.42 1.01 -17.00
N HIS A 120 16.25 -0.09 -16.28
CA HIS A 120 15.43 -1.21 -16.71
C HIS A 120 14.28 -1.34 -15.72
N VAL A 121 13.07 -1.40 -16.25
CA VAL A 121 11.85 -1.49 -15.47
C VAL A 121 11.17 -2.82 -15.78
N ARG A 122 10.91 -3.57 -14.71
CA ARG A 122 9.98 -4.69 -14.71
C ARG A 122 8.68 -4.24 -14.06
N GLY A 123 7.56 -4.53 -14.70
CA GLY A 123 6.23 -4.20 -14.20
C GLY A 123 5.41 -5.46 -14.00
N ILE A 124 4.59 -5.49 -12.96
CA ILE A 124 3.47 -6.42 -12.87
C ILE A 124 2.18 -5.62 -12.75
N SER A 125 1.19 -5.89 -13.59
CA SER A 125 -0.13 -5.25 -13.55
C SER A 125 -1.23 -6.28 -13.67
N LEU A 126 -2.36 -6.02 -13.02
CA LEU A 126 -3.57 -6.82 -13.22
C LEU A 126 -4.07 -6.60 -14.66
N PRO A 127 -4.48 -7.64 -15.39
CA PRO A 127 -5.08 -7.48 -16.72
C PRO A 127 -6.36 -6.61 -16.67
N VAL A 128 -6.62 -5.84 -17.73
CA VAL A 128 -7.76 -4.89 -17.78
C VAL A 128 -9.10 -5.64 -17.73
N GLU A 129 -9.17 -6.79 -18.37
CA GLU A 129 -10.31 -7.72 -18.36
C GLU A 129 -10.62 -8.28 -16.95
N MET A 130 -9.64 -8.24 -16.04
CA MET A 130 -9.81 -8.60 -14.63
C MET A 130 -10.07 -7.38 -13.73
N GLY A 131 -10.30 -6.20 -14.31
CA GLY A 131 -10.51 -4.95 -13.59
C GLY A 131 -9.23 -4.18 -13.26
N GLY A 132 -8.11 -4.52 -13.91
CA GLY A 132 -6.87 -3.75 -13.84
C GLY A 132 -6.94 -2.41 -14.58
N TYR A 133 -6.03 -1.49 -14.24
CA TYR A 133 -5.90 -0.23 -14.97
C TYR A 133 -5.11 -0.43 -16.27
N GLU A 134 -5.43 0.38 -17.28
CA GLU A 134 -4.63 0.46 -18.51
C GLU A 134 -3.27 1.11 -18.24
N VAL A 135 -2.21 0.60 -18.89
CA VAL A 135 -0.88 1.21 -18.85
C VAL A 135 -0.87 2.48 -19.68
N ARG A 136 -0.50 3.61 -19.08
CA ARG A 136 -0.53 4.95 -19.72
C ARG A 136 0.87 5.54 -19.96
N ILE A 137 1.91 4.74 -19.83
CA ILE A 137 3.29 5.13 -20.14
C ILE A 137 3.41 5.30 -21.67
N PRO A 138 3.81 6.46 -22.21
CA PRO A 138 3.91 6.65 -23.65
C PRO A 138 4.90 5.67 -24.30
N ASN A 139 4.49 5.03 -25.40
CA ASN A 139 5.30 4.12 -26.20
C ASN A 139 5.94 2.95 -25.44
N TRP A 140 5.37 2.53 -24.31
CA TRP A 140 5.97 1.52 -23.44
C TRP A 140 6.22 0.18 -24.15
N GLU A 141 5.35 -0.21 -25.09
CA GLU A 141 5.48 -1.46 -25.87
C GLU A 141 6.71 -1.46 -26.79
N ARG A 142 7.22 -0.27 -27.15
CA ARG A 142 8.39 -0.09 -28.02
C ARG A 142 9.65 0.26 -27.22
N ASP A 143 9.52 0.53 -25.93
CA ASP A 143 10.63 0.89 -25.07
C ASP A 143 11.28 -0.37 -24.50
N ASN A 144 12.44 -0.76 -25.03
CA ASN A 144 13.17 -1.96 -24.64
C ASN A 144 13.63 -1.96 -23.16
N ARG A 145 13.55 -0.81 -22.47
CA ARG A 145 13.80 -0.69 -21.04
C ARG A 145 12.66 -1.23 -20.20
N ILE A 146 11.47 -1.38 -20.76
CA ILE A 146 10.24 -1.74 -20.03
C ILE A 146 9.82 -3.15 -20.41
N SER A 147 9.54 -3.99 -19.41
CA SER A 147 8.88 -5.28 -19.60
C SER A 147 7.78 -5.44 -18.56
N ILE A 148 6.56 -5.73 -19.00
CA ILE A 148 5.38 -5.84 -18.13
C ILE A 148 4.81 -7.25 -18.23
N LYS A 149 4.56 -7.88 -17.08
CA LYS A 149 3.74 -9.09 -16.97
C LYS A 149 2.33 -8.70 -16.52
N PHE A 150 1.33 -9.18 -17.26
CA PHE A 150 -0.08 -9.00 -16.90
C PHE A 150 -0.59 -10.24 -16.18
N LEU A 151 -0.66 -10.19 -14.85
CA LEU A 151 -1.10 -11.30 -14.00
C LEU A 151 -1.70 -10.80 -12.67
N ASP A 152 -2.50 -11.64 -12.02
CA ASP A 152 -3.00 -11.40 -10.66
C ASP A 152 -1.95 -11.87 -9.64
N ILE A 153 -1.25 -10.92 -9.01
CA ILE A 153 -0.21 -11.24 -8.02
C ILE A 153 -0.74 -12.00 -6.80
N THR A 154 -2.05 -11.93 -6.53
CA THR A 154 -2.67 -12.64 -5.41
C THR A 154 -2.86 -14.13 -5.67
N MET A 155 -2.58 -14.59 -6.90
CA MET A 155 -2.75 -15.98 -7.34
C MET A 155 -1.41 -16.72 -7.53
N LEU A 156 -0.27 -16.08 -7.24
CA LEU A 156 1.08 -16.68 -7.37
C LEU A 156 1.38 -17.62 -6.20
N ALA A 157 0.80 -18.83 -6.22
CA ALA A 157 0.91 -19.80 -5.13
C ALA A 157 2.36 -20.26 -4.88
N ALA A 158 3.12 -20.52 -5.95
CA ALA A 158 4.52 -20.93 -5.80
C ALA A 158 5.41 -19.83 -5.20
N GLU A 159 5.11 -18.55 -5.48
CA GLU A 159 5.82 -17.41 -4.85
C GLU A 159 5.58 -17.38 -3.32
N MET A 160 4.44 -17.91 -2.88
CA MET A 160 4.06 -18.04 -1.47
C MET A 160 4.57 -19.32 -0.80
N GLY A 161 5.32 -20.16 -1.53
CA GLY A 161 5.76 -21.47 -1.05
C GLY A 161 4.60 -22.44 -0.87
N VAL A 162 3.58 -22.36 -1.75
CA VAL A 162 2.47 -23.31 -1.80
C VAL A 162 2.60 -24.16 -3.05
N ASP A 163 2.70 -25.47 -2.86
CA ASP A 163 2.65 -26.45 -3.94
C ASP A 163 1.19 -26.65 -4.39
N ILE A 164 0.92 -26.36 -5.66
CA ILE A 164 -0.45 -26.33 -6.20
C ILE A 164 -1.07 -27.72 -6.27
N GLU A 165 -0.27 -28.75 -6.50
CA GLU A 165 -0.77 -30.12 -6.69
C GLU A 165 -1.10 -30.79 -5.36
N THR A 166 -0.34 -30.46 -4.31
CA THR A 166 -0.42 -31.15 -3.01
C THR A 166 -1.11 -30.34 -1.92
N GLU A 167 -1.08 -29.01 -1.98
CA GLU A 167 -1.56 -28.16 -0.88
C GLU A 167 -2.84 -27.38 -1.19
N ILE A 168 -3.26 -27.31 -2.46
CA ILE A 168 -4.50 -26.64 -2.86
C ILE A 168 -5.59 -27.70 -3.10
N PRO A 169 -6.65 -27.75 -2.27
CA PRO A 169 -7.71 -28.73 -2.46
C PRO A 169 -8.39 -28.57 -3.82
N ALA A 170 -8.69 -29.68 -4.50
CA ALA A 170 -9.45 -29.67 -5.76
C ALA A 170 -10.85 -29.03 -5.61
N THR A 171 -11.39 -28.99 -4.39
CA THR A 171 -12.66 -28.35 -4.03
C THR A 171 -12.56 -26.83 -3.87
N HIS A 172 -11.35 -26.26 -3.87
CA HIS A 172 -11.16 -24.83 -3.71
C HIS A 172 -11.75 -24.07 -4.92
N PRO A 173 -12.57 -23.01 -4.72
CA PRO A 173 -13.27 -22.33 -5.82
C PRO A 173 -12.35 -21.79 -6.94
N ASP A 174 -11.17 -21.32 -6.56
CA ASP A 174 -10.15 -20.81 -7.48
C ASP A 174 -9.00 -21.83 -7.76
N ALA A 175 -9.18 -23.14 -7.50
CA ALA A 175 -8.11 -24.16 -7.65
C ALA A 175 -7.39 -24.09 -9.01
N GLY A 176 -8.13 -23.99 -10.10
CA GLY A 176 -7.57 -23.89 -11.46
C GLY A 176 -7.00 -22.52 -11.84
N ARG A 177 -7.01 -21.54 -10.93
CA ARG A 177 -6.52 -20.17 -11.18
C ARG A 177 -5.20 -19.86 -10.48
N PHE A 178 -4.77 -20.70 -9.55
CA PHE A 178 -3.46 -20.55 -8.93
C PHE A 178 -2.35 -20.79 -9.95
N SER A 179 -1.32 -19.95 -9.89
CA SER A 179 -0.21 -19.97 -10.83
C SER A 179 1.07 -20.45 -10.16
N PRO A 180 1.84 -21.35 -10.80
CA PRO A 180 3.17 -21.74 -10.37
C PRO A 180 4.22 -20.69 -10.77
N GLU A 181 3.83 -19.64 -11.48
CA GLU A 181 4.76 -18.62 -11.97
C GLU A 181 5.44 -17.88 -10.79
N ARG A 182 6.76 -17.71 -10.90
CA ARG A 182 7.56 -16.88 -10.00
C ARG A 182 8.21 -15.78 -10.82
N PRO A 183 7.49 -14.69 -11.10
CA PRO A 183 7.95 -13.68 -12.03
C PRO A 183 9.27 -13.07 -11.56
N PHE A 184 10.21 -12.94 -12.49
CA PHE A 184 11.52 -12.32 -12.27
C PHE A 184 12.35 -12.98 -11.15
N GLU A 185 12.20 -14.30 -10.91
CA GLU A 185 12.90 -15.02 -9.83
C GLU A 185 14.41 -14.80 -9.79
N ASP A 186 15.04 -14.73 -10.96
CA ASP A 186 16.50 -14.58 -11.10
C ASP A 186 16.96 -13.11 -11.17
N GLU A 187 16.06 -12.14 -10.92
CA GLU A 187 16.36 -10.70 -10.99
C GLU A 187 16.34 -10.04 -9.59
N GLU A 188 17.26 -9.09 -9.38
CA GLU A 188 17.27 -8.22 -8.20
C GLU A 188 17.12 -6.75 -8.58
N PHE A 189 16.39 -5.99 -7.76
CA PHE A 189 16.05 -4.60 -8.04
C PHE A 189 16.61 -3.61 -7.00
N ASP A 190 16.99 -2.43 -7.48
CA ASP A 190 17.50 -1.31 -6.67
C ASP A 190 16.38 -0.44 -6.08
N VAL A 191 15.25 -0.38 -6.78
CA VAL A 191 14.04 0.32 -6.32
C VAL A 191 12.83 -0.56 -6.61
N ILE A 192 12.02 -0.83 -5.59
CA ILE A 192 10.76 -1.54 -5.75
C ILE A 192 9.60 -0.66 -5.31
N PHE A 193 8.59 -0.51 -6.17
CA PHE A 193 7.32 0.13 -5.84
C PHE A 193 6.25 -0.93 -5.56
N CYS A 194 5.60 -0.83 -4.42
CA CYS A 194 4.41 -1.59 -4.04
C CYS A 194 3.23 -0.60 -4.00
N GLY A 195 2.64 -0.37 -5.18
CA GLY A 195 1.63 0.67 -5.40
C GLY A 195 0.18 0.20 -5.32
N GLY A 196 -0.03 -1.11 -5.20
CA GLY A 196 -1.35 -1.74 -5.33
C GLY A 196 -2.26 -1.47 -4.14
N ALA A 197 -3.50 -1.11 -4.44
CA ALA A 197 -4.61 -1.05 -3.49
C ALA A 197 -5.84 -1.73 -4.10
N VAL A 198 -6.64 -2.38 -3.27
CA VAL A 198 -7.88 -3.02 -3.70
C VAL A 198 -8.88 -1.97 -4.18
N VAL A 199 -9.42 -2.15 -5.39
CA VAL A 199 -10.46 -1.29 -5.97
C VAL A 199 -11.83 -1.82 -5.55
N ARG A 200 -12.80 -0.94 -5.25
CA ARG A 200 -14.08 -1.36 -4.64
C ARG A 200 -14.97 -2.13 -5.60
N ASN A 201 -14.82 -1.89 -6.89
CA ASN A 201 -15.60 -2.52 -7.95
C ASN A 201 -15.11 -3.89 -8.41
N HIS A 202 -14.00 -4.38 -7.85
CA HIS A 202 -13.55 -5.73 -8.18
C HIS A 202 -14.55 -6.75 -7.65
N LYS A 203 -15.06 -7.58 -8.56
CA LYS A 203 -15.94 -8.69 -8.21
C LYS A 203 -15.07 -9.83 -7.73
N PHE A 204 -15.16 -10.14 -6.44
CA PHE A 204 -14.47 -11.27 -5.84
C PHE A 204 -15.46 -12.38 -5.51
N ALA A 205 -14.97 -13.62 -5.47
CA ALA A 205 -15.71 -14.72 -4.87
C ALA A 205 -15.97 -14.42 -3.38
N GLU A 206 -17.09 -14.90 -2.85
CA GLU A 206 -17.58 -14.58 -1.49
C GLU A 206 -16.53 -14.87 -0.41
N TYR A 207 -15.79 -15.98 -0.52
CA TYR A 207 -14.75 -16.36 0.44
C TYR A 207 -13.54 -15.38 0.50
N ARG A 208 -13.32 -14.60 -0.57
CA ARG A 208 -12.27 -13.55 -0.62
C ARG A 208 -12.74 -12.24 0.00
N GLN A 209 -14.04 -12.10 0.25
CA GLN A 209 -14.62 -10.86 0.75
C GLN A 209 -14.06 -10.55 2.14
N GLY A 210 -13.37 -9.41 2.22
CA GLY A 210 -12.70 -8.95 3.43
C GLY A 210 -11.28 -9.43 3.65
N HIS A 211 -10.80 -10.37 2.83
CA HIS A 211 -9.41 -10.85 2.84
C HIS A 211 -8.54 -10.21 1.76
N GLU A 212 -9.16 -9.66 0.71
CA GLU A 212 -8.42 -9.20 -0.48
C GLU A 212 -7.32 -8.18 -0.19
N LYS A 213 -7.55 -7.27 0.76
CA LYS A 213 -6.52 -6.29 1.15
C LYS A 213 -5.27 -6.98 1.70
N ILE A 214 -5.45 -8.00 2.54
CA ILE A 214 -4.35 -8.77 3.11
C ILE A 214 -3.68 -9.61 2.03
N ARG A 215 -4.46 -10.27 1.16
CA ARG A 215 -3.91 -11.04 0.03
C ARG A 215 -3.04 -10.16 -0.87
N LEU A 216 -3.51 -8.97 -1.23
CA LEU A 216 -2.77 -8.04 -2.08
C LEU A 216 -1.53 -7.45 -1.38
N GLU A 217 -1.65 -7.02 -0.13
CA GLU A 217 -0.54 -6.45 0.64
C GLU A 217 0.57 -7.49 0.85
N THR A 218 0.23 -8.69 1.31
CA THR A 218 1.19 -9.77 1.54
C THR A 218 1.86 -10.23 0.23
N SER A 219 1.11 -10.30 -0.88
CA SER A 219 1.68 -10.64 -2.19
C SER A 219 2.70 -9.62 -2.67
N GLN A 220 2.41 -8.32 -2.53
CA GLN A 220 3.38 -7.28 -2.86
C GLN A 220 4.61 -7.36 -1.96
N LEU A 221 4.42 -7.56 -0.66
CA LEU A 221 5.51 -7.59 0.32
C LEU A 221 6.45 -8.79 0.15
N VAL A 222 5.89 -10.00 -0.04
CA VAL A 222 6.67 -11.23 -0.25
C VAL A 222 7.46 -11.12 -1.55
N LEU A 223 6.80 -10.79 -2.66
CA LEU A 223 7.44 -10.66 -3.97
C LEU A 223 8.53 -9.58 -3.92
N ALA A 224 8.24 -8.40 -3.36
CA ALA A 224 9.21 -7.32 -3.26
C ALA A 224 10.45 -7.71 -2.43
N LEU A 225 10.28 -8.29 -1.23
CA LEU A 225 11.44 -8.67 -0.41
C LEU A 225 12.23 -9.85 -0.97
N GLN A 226 11.60 -10.73 -1.76
CA GLN A 226 12.29 -11.81 -2.45
C GLN A 226 13.06 -11.33 -3.69
N ARG A 227 12.84 -10.11 -4.18
CA ARG A 227 13.51 -9.53 -5.36
C ARG A 227 14.33 -8.28 -5.06
N ILE A 228 14.39 -7.84 -3.80
CA ILE A 228 15.11 -6.62 -3.44
C ILE A 228 16.60 -6.89 -3.28
N ARG A 229 17.44 -6.10 -3.95
CA ARG A 229 18.88 -6.15 -3.73
C ARG A 229 19.22 -5.70 -2.31
N LYS A 230 20.24 -6.29 -1.69
CA LYS A 230 20.76 -5.79 -0.41
C LYS A 230 21.16 -4.32 -0.53
N GLY A 231 20.65 -3.49 0.38
CA GLY A 231 20.92 -2.05 0.41
C GLY A 231 19.99 -1.20 -0.46
N ALA A 232 19.07 -1.82 -1.22
CA ALA A 232 18.13 -1.13 -2.09
C ALA A 232 17.00 -0.40 -1.33
N THR A 233 16.10 0.22 -2.10
CA THR A 233 14.95 0.98 -1.60
C THR A 233 13.63 0.29 -1.96
N LEU A 234 12.71 0.22 -1.01
CA LEU A 234 11.33 -0.20 -1.21
C LEU A 234 10.38 0.94 -0.88
N VAL A 235 9.39 1.17 -1.73
CA VAL A 235 8.31 2.13 -1.52
C VAL A 235 7.00 1.37 -1.40
N LEU A 236 6.28 1.55 -0.31
CA LEU A 236 5.00 0.88 -0.06
C LEU A 236 3.89 1.90 0.20
N VAL A 237 2.77 1.75 -0.49
CA VAL A 237 1.54 2.49 -0.16
C VAL A 237 0.93 1.89 1.10
N LEU A 238 0.71 2.73 2.10
CA LEU A 238 -0.01 2.39 3.33
C LEU A 238 -1.19 3.34 3.53
N HIS A 239 -2.12 2.93 4.38
CA HIS A 239 -3.31 3.72 4.72
C HIS A 239 -3.41 3.87 6.22
N ARG A 240 -3.76 5.07 6.71
CA ARG A 240 -3.88 5.39 8.14
C ARG A 240 -2.57 5.10 8.88
N ALA A 241 -1.74 6.12 9.09
CA ALA A 241 -0.51 5.96 9.88
C ALA A 241 -0.76 5.57 11.35
N ASP A 242 -2.03 5.63 11.78
CA ASP A 242 -2.55 5.18 13.06
C ASP A 242 -3.22 3.80 13.02
N ALA A 243 -3.28 3.12 11.87
CA ALA A 243 -3.85 1.77 11.80
C ALA A 243 -2.88 0.74 12.38
N SER A 244 -3.38 -0.17 13.22
CA SER A 244 -2.64 -1.29 13.83
C SER A 244 -1.75 -2.02 12.82
N ARG A 245 -2.33 -2.38 11.66
CA ARG A 245 -1.61 -3.03 10.58
C ARG A 245 -0.47 -2.18 9.99
N SER A 246 -0.73 -0.90 9.72
CA SER A 246 0.28 0.02 9.19
C SER A 246 1.43 0.21 10.19
N VAL A 247 1.11 0.32 11.48
CA VAL A 247 2.10 0.42 12.56
C VAL A 247 2.95 -0.84 12.63
N ASP A 248 2.35 -2.03 12.56
CA ASP A 248 3.07 -3.31 12.58
C ASP A 248 4.01 -3.44 11.37
N VAL A 249 3.55 -3.10 10.15
CA VAL A 249 4.40 -3.13 8.95
C VAL A 249 5.58 -2.17 9.08
N ILE A 250 5.33 -0.92 9.50
CA ILE A 250 6.40 0.07 9.71
C ILE A 250 7.42 -0.41 10.75
N HIS A 251 6.93 -0.96 11.86
CA HIS A 251 7.78 -1.49 12.93
C HIS A 251 8.63 -2.67 12.43
N ARG A 252 8.05 -3.65 11.74
CA ARG A 252 8.78 -4.80 11.18
C ARG A 252 9.91 -4.34 10.27
N PHE A 253 9.62 -3.43 9.33
CA PHE A 253 10.64 -2.89 8.43
C PHE A 253 11.74 -2.12 9.19
N SER A 254 11.46 -1.50 10.33
CA SER A 254 12.49 -0.81 11.14
C SER A 254 13.59 -1.74 11.66
N GLY A 255 13.32 -3.05 11.79
CA GLY A 255 14.33 -4.04 12.17
C GLY A 255 15.39 -4.30 11.08
N PHE A 256 15.06 -4.05 9.82
CA PHE A 256 15.91 -4.40 8.67
C PHE A 256 16.04 -3.31 7.59
N ALA A 257 15.53 -2.11 7.83
CA ALA A 257 15.63 -0.96 6.93
C ALA A 257 15.57 0.37 7.70
N LYS A 258 16.02 1.46 7.04
CA LYS A 258 15.82 2.83 7.52
C LYS A 258 14.50 3.37 6.97
N ILE A 259 13.63 3.86 7.85
CA ILE A 259 12.27 4.24 7.47
C ILE A 259 12.11 5.76 7.34
N GLN A 260 11.46 6.18 6.27
CA GLN A 260 10.93 7.52 6.10
C GLN A 260 9.48 7.42 5.64
N LEU A 261 8.60 8.30 6.14
CA LEU A 261 7.22 8.39 5.66
C LEU A 261 7.04 9.62 4.78
N PHE A 262 6.25 9.48 3.72
CA PHE A 262 5.93 10.55 2.79
C PHE A 262 4.43 10.62 2.56
N LYS A 263 3.87 11.83 2.68
CA LYS A 263 2.50 12.12 2.25
C LYS A 263 2.52 13.21 1.19
N PRO A 264 1.97 12.97 -0.01
CA PRO A 264 1.88 14.00 -1.02
C PRO A 264 1.01 15.18 -0.51
N PRO A 265 1.51 16.43 -0.54
CA PRO A 265 0.81 17.58 0.05
C PRO A 265 -0.34 18.11 -0.81
N ARG A 266 -0.47 17.65 -2.06
CA ARG A 266 -1.51 18.06 -3.01
C ARG A 266 -2.38 16.87 -3.42
N ALA A 267 -1.82 15.97 -4.22
CA ALA A 267 -2.49 14.74 -4.61
C ALA A 267 -2.81 13.89 -3.37
N HIS A 268 -4.05 13.40 -3.24
CA HIS A 268 -4.46 12.54 -2.12
C HIS A 268 -4.19 13.10 -0.70
N ALA A 269 -3.99 14.43 -0.57
CA ALA A 269 -3.69 15.05 0.72
C ALA A 269 -4.81 14.82 1.75
N ARG A 270 -6.08 14.81 1.32
CA ARG A 270 -7.25 14.51 2.17
C ARG A 270 -7.46 13.02 2.45
N LYS A 271 -6.94 12.13 1.59
CA LYS A 271 -7.08 10.67 1.74
C LYS A 271 -6.15 10.16 2.86
N SER A 272 -6.45 8.99 3.41
CA SER A 272 -5.63 8.36 4.46
C SER A 272 -4.37 7.67 3.92
N SER A 273 -4.20 7.59 2.59
CA SER A 273 -3.02 7.01 1.95
C SER A 273 -1.77 7.86 2.19
N PHE A 274 -0.64 7.17 2.38
CA PHE A 274 0.71 7.70 2.48
C PHE A 274 1.70 6.63 2.00
N TYR A 275 2.99 6.97 1.95
CA TYR A 275 4.04 6.11 1.45
C TYR A 275 5.07 5.86 2.54
N MET A 276 5.38 4.59 2.79
CA MET A 276 6.58 4.20 3.53
C MET A 276 7.72 4.04 2.52
N VAL A 277 8.86 4.67 2.80
CA VAL A 277 10.11 4.48 2.08
C VAL A 277 11.08 3.76 3.00
N ALA A 278 11.35 2.50 2.69
CA ALA A 278 12.31 1.66 3.40
C ALA A 278 13.62 1.65 2.62
N ARG A 279 14.70 2.16 3.23
CA ARG A 279 16.02 2.30 2.62
C ARG A 279 17.04 1.37 3.22
N ASN A 280 18.09 1.09 2.45
CA ASN A 280 19.16 0.21 2.88
C ASN A 280 18.60 -1.13 3.37
N VAL A 281 17.62 -1.68 2.63
CA VAL A 281 16.90 -2.88 3.03
C VAL A 281 17.88 -4.05 3.13
N GLN A 282 17.83 -4.77 4.25
CA GLN A 282 18.67 -5.93 4.51
C GLN A 282 17.82 -7.22 4.43
N PRO A 283 17.49 -7.72 3.22
CA PRO A 283 16.58 -8.85 3.06
C PRO A 283 17.09 -10.15 3.69
N GLN A 284 18.40 -10.25 3.94
CA GLN A 284 19.03 -11.43 4.52
C GLN A 284 19.04 -11.44 6.06
N LYS A 285 18.61 -10.36 6.72
CA LYS A 285 18.46 -10.33 8.18
C LYS A 285 17.36 -11.29 8.64
N THR A 286 17.52 -11.86 9.84
CA THR A 286 16.56 -12.80 10.43
C THR A 286 15.17 -12.18 10.51
N GLU A 287 15.06 -10.91 10.87
CA GLU A 287 13.79 -10.18 10.98
C GLU A 287 13.08 -10.06 9.62
N ALA A 288 13.85 -9.85 8.53
CA ALA A 288 13.29 -9.77 7.19
C ALA A 288 12.78 -11.14 6.72
N LYS A 289 13.56 -12.21 6.94
CA LYS A 289 13.16 -13.58 6.61
C LYS A 289 11.92 -14.01 7.39
N GLN A 290 11.88 -13.71 8.68
CA GLN A 290 10.70 -13.97 9.50
C GLN A 290 9.47 -13.20 9.02
N ALA A 291 9.63 -11.94 8.62
CA ALA A 291 8.52 -11.16 8.06
C ALA A 291 7.97 -11.77 6.76
N ILE A 292 8.84 -12.24 5.85
CA ILE A 292 8.41 -12.94 4.63
C ILE A 292 7.58 -14.18 4.98
N GLU A 293 8.07 -15.03 5.87
CA GLU A 293 7.37 -16.25 6.25
C GLU A 293 6.05 -15.97 6.97
N ASP A 294 5.99 -14.93 7.80
CA ASP A 294 4.75 -14.47 8.43
C ASP A 294 3.74 -14.01 7.38
N TRP A 295 4.16 -13.23 6.37
CA TRP A 295 3.28 -12.76 5.31
C TRP A 295 2.81 -13.87 4.37
N LYS A 296 3.65 -14.87 4.08
CA LYS A 296 3.24 -16.09 3.36
C LYS A 296 2.15 -16.85 4.13
N ARG A 297 2.29 -17.01 5.45
CA ARG A 297 1.26 -17.64 6.29
C ARG A 297 -0.03 -16.82 6.29
N GLN A 298 0.04 -15.50 6.44
CA GLN A 298 -1.13 -14.64 6.36
C GLN A 298 -1.82 -14.71 5.00
N TRP A 299 -1.06 -14.74 3.90
CA TRP A 299 -1.62 -14.96 2.57
C TRP A 299 -2.31 -16.31 2.48
N ARG A 300 -1.67 -17.38 2.97
CA ARG A 300 -2.21 -18.75 2.95
C ARG A 300 -3.52 -18.81 3.71
N ASP A 301 -3.57 -18.28 4.93
CA ASP A 301 -4.78 -18.24 5.75
C ASP A 301 -5.90 -17.44 5.08
N ALA A 302 -5.56 -16.28 4.51
CA ALA A 302 -6.49 -15.39 3.80
C ALA A 302 -6.98 -15.96 2.46
N THR A 303 -6.26 -16.91 1.88
CA THR A 303 -6.51 -17.39 0.51
C THR A 303 -7.06 -18.81 0.47
N LEU A 304 -6.55 -19.71 1.31
CA LEU A 304 -6.94 -21.12 1.29
C LEU A 304 -8.06 -21.46 2.28
N THR A 305 -8.33 -20.58 3.26
CA THR A 305 -9.52 -20.75 4.12
C THR A 305 -10.76 -20.29 3.36
N THR A 306 -11.62 -21.23 2.97
CA THR A 306 -12.87 -20.95 2.25
C THR A 306 -14.08 -20.77 3.16
N GLU A 307 -13.98 -21.17 4.43
CA GLU A 307 -15.08 -21.05 5.40
C GLU A 307 -15.32 -19.57 5.80
N PRO A 308 -16.58 -19.10 5.79
CA PRO A 308 -16.92 -17.76 6.25
C PRO A 308 -16.50 -17.54 7.71
N ARG A 309 -15.81 -16.43 7.98
CA ARG A 309 -15.41 -16.05 9.34
C ARG A 309 -16.16 -14.81 9.81
N GLN A 310 -16.45 -14.76 11.11
CA GLN A 310 -16.89 -13.54 11.76
C GLN A 310 -15.70 -12.56 11.83
N HIS A 311 -15.87 -11.34 11.31
CA HIS A 311 -14.88 -10.26 11.31
C HIS A 311 -13.53 -10.59 10.60
N PRO A 312 -13.53 -10.92 9.29
CA PRO A 312 -12.32 -11.32 8.55
C PRO A 312 -11.18 -10.28 8.58
N TYR A 313 -11.52 -9.00 8.73
CA TYR A 313 -10.55 -7.90 8.75
C TYR A 313 -9.70 -7.86 10.02
N GLN A 314 -10.19 -8.38 11.15
CA GLN A 314 -9.49 -8.34 12.44
C GLN A 314 -8.55 -9.52 12.64
N LEU A 315 -8.66 -10.57 11.81
CA LEU A 315 -7.87 -11.79 11.93
C LEU A 315 -6.36 -11.55 11.81
N PHE A 316 -5.98 -10.53 11.03
CA PHE A 316 -4.59 -10.21 10.70
C PHE A 316 -4.09 -8.96 11.41
N ASP A 317 -4.89 -8.41 12.32
CA ASP A 317 -4.45 -7.35 13.21
C ASP A 317 -3.45 -7.91 14.24
N PRO A 318 -2.41 -7.14 14.61
CA PRO A 318 -1.54 -7.52 15.70
C PRO A 318 -2.33 -7.69 17.00
N SER A 319 -1.90 -8.60 17.88
CA SER A 319 -2.52 -8.74 19.21
C SER A 319 -2.32 -7.46 20.06
N PRO A 320 -3.16 -7.22 21.08
CA PRO A 320 -2.98 -6.11 22.00
C PRO A 320 -1.61 -6.14 22.69
N GLU A 321 -1.15 -7.32 23.11
CA GLU A 321 0.13 -7.50 23.80
C GLU A 321 1.31 -7.17 22.89
N HIS A 322 1.26 -7.62 21.63
CA HIS A 322 2.24 -7.24 20.62
C HIS A 322 2.19 -5.73 20.35
N THR A 323 1.00 -5.15 20.29
CA THR A 323 0.83 -3.70 20.07
C THR A 323 1.45 -2.87 21.20
N GLU A 324 1.25 -3.27 22.45
CA GLU A 324 1.88 -2.62 23.61
C GLU A 324 3.42 -2.75 23.56
N LEU A 325 3.93 -3.92 23.17
CA LEU A 325 5.37 -4.14 22.96
C LEU A 325 5.92 -3.19 21.89
N VAL A 326 5.26 -3.10 20.73
CA VAL A 326 5.65 -2.20 19.64
C VAL A 326 5.66 -0.75 20.10
N LEU A 327 4.64 -0.30 20.84
CA LEU A 327 4.59 1.09 21.31
C LEU A 327 5.65 1.37 22.38
N ARG A 328 6.02 0.39 23.20
CA ARG A 328 7.10 0.52 24.17
C ARG A 328 8.46 0.67 23.49
N GLU A 329 8.72 -0.08 22.42
CA GLU A 329 10.04 -0.12 21.76
C GLU A 329 10.19 0.94 20.66
N PHE A 330 9.10 1.24 19.96
CA PHE A 330 9.11 2.03 18.73
C PHE A 330 8.17 3.25 18.78
N GLY A 331 7.39 3.43 19.85
CA GLY A 331 6.33 4.46 19.91
C GLY A 331 6.83 5.89 19.70
N GLU A 332 7.98 6.26 20.26
CA GLU A 332 8.56 7.61 20.05
C GLU A 332 8.98 7.82 18.58
N THR A 333 9.56 6.79 17.96
CA THR A 333 9.91 6.82 16.53
C THR A 333 8.64 6.89 15.67
N LEU A 334 7.60 6.14 16.03
CA LEU A 334 6.30 6.21 15.38
C LEU A 334 5.71 7.63 15.45
N VAL A 335 5.81 8.30 16.60
CA VAL A 335 5.35 9.68 16.78
C VAL A 335 6.10 10.63 15.83
N GLN A 336 7.43 10.52 15.76
CA GLN A 336 8.26 11.35 14.89
C GLN A 336 7.91 11.14 13.40
N LEU A 337 7.79 9.87 12.99
CA LEU A 337 7.51 9.51 11.59
C LEU A 337 6.09 9.90 11.17
N SER A 338 5.08 9.71 12.02
CA SER A 338 3.67 9.87 11.67
C SER A 338 3.16 11.32 11.78
N ARG A 339 3.77 12.16 12.62
CA ARG A 339 3.34 13.55 12.82
C ARG A 339 3.21 14.36 11.51
N PRO A 340 4.20 14.35 10.58
CA PRO A 340 4.06 15.06 9.31
C PRO A 340 2.90 14.54 8.45
N ILE A 341 2.62 13.23 8.51
CA ILE A 341 1.52 12.59 7.78
C ILE A 341 0.17 13.10 8.28
N PHE A 342 0.00 13.14 9.61
CA PHE A 342 -1.21 13.65 10.22
C PHE A 342 -1.41 15.14 9.96
N ARG A 343 -0.35 15.95 10.12
CA ARG A 343 -0.39 17.39 9.84
C ARG A 343 -0.81 17.72 8.41
N ILE A 344 -0.21 17.06 7.41
CA ILE A 344 -0.56 17.28 6.01
C ILE A 344 -2.02 16.92 5.74
N GLN A 345 -2.52 15.81 6.33
CA GLN A 345 -3.92 15.43 6.18
C GLN A 345 -4.88 16.41 6.86
N ALA A 346 -4.58 16.79 8.11
CA ALA A 346 -5.38 17.74 8.88
C ALA A 346 -5.51 19.06 8.12
N ASN A 347 -4.39 19.63 7.67
CA ASN A 347 -4.37 20.86 6.87
C ASN A 347 -5.21 20.76 5.59
N ALA A 348 -5.23 19.60 4.92
CA ALA A 348 -6.01 19.39 3.70
C ALA A 348 -7.51 19.22 3.98
N LEU A 349 -7.87 18.59 5.11
CA LEU A 349 -9.24 18.42 5.57
C LEU A 349 -9.82 19.72 6.16
N HIS A 350 -9.01 20.53 6.84
CA HIS A 350 -9.42 21.84 7.33
C HIS A 350 -9.83 22.77 6.17
N LYS A 351 -9.15 22.64 5.01
CA LYS A 351 -9.47 23.39 3.78
C LYS A 351 -10.56 22.73 2.92
N ALA A 352 -11.25 21.71 3.44
CA ALA A 352 -12.33 21.08 2.71
C ALA A 352 -13.62 21.91 2.84
N PRO A 353 -14.45 22.02 1.77
CA PRO A 353 -15.64 22.88 1.76
C PRO A 353 -16.61 22.64 2.94
N TRP A 354 -16.74 21.39 3.37
CA TRP A 354 -17.61 20.98 4.49
C TRP A 354 -17.05 21.31 5.88
N ASN A 355 -15.76 21.61 5.99
CA ASN A 355 -15.10 21.99 7.25
C ASN A 355 -14.88 23.51 7.35
N THR A 356 -14.78 24.24 6.23
CA THR A 356 -14.57 25.70 6.22
C THR A 356 -15.80 26.51 6.62
N ASN A 357 -17.01 25.99 6.40
CA ASN A 357 -18.27 26.69 6.72
C ASN A 357 -18.66 26.62 8.20
N LYS A 358 -17.97 25.82 9.02
CA LYS A 358 -18.27 25.65 10.46
C LYS A 358 -17.41 26.55 11.36
N SER A 359 -16.32 27.10 10.83
CA SER A 359 -15.42 28.02 11.54
C SER A 359 -15.86 29.50 11.54
N THR A 360 -16.95 29.83 10.83
CA THR A 360 -17.52 31.19 10.77
C THR A 360 -18.83 31.33 11.56
N SER A 361 -19.16 30.35 12.40
CA SER A 361 -20.42 30.27 13.15
C SER A 361 -20.19 30.06 14.65
N SER A 362 -19.19 30.73 15.22
CA SER A 362 -18.91 30.75 16.65
C SER A 362 -18.63 32.17 17.12
#